data_AF-A0AAY4DCY1-F1
#
_entry.id   AF-A0AAY4DCY1-F1
#
_cell.length_a   1.000
_cell.length_b   1.000
_cell.length_c   1.000
_cell.angle_alpha   90.00
_cell.angle_beta   90.00
_cell.angle_gamma   90.00
#
_symmetry.space_group_name_H-M   'P 1'
#
loop_
_entity.id
_entity.type
_entity.pdbx_description
1 polymer ?
#
loop_
_entity_poly.entity_id
_entity_poly.type
_entity_poly.pdbx_seq_one_letter_code
_entity_poly.pdbx_strand_id
1 'polypeptide(L)'
;GEVHSTTEGPRRRRMGGPGEQYWSCHSLQESLLSSASGYSNYRGILNWCVVMLVLSNARLFLENLIKYGILVDPIQVISLFLKDPYSWPAPCLVIASNAFIMAALYTERRLSVGTISEATGTFLYFINLSVILCFPAATVLTVTSMTSVGGVFALGVYTIVFLKLYSYMDVNRWCREIRKAKARPSVSRANGAAAHALVTYPGNLTHRDMYYFMFAPTLCYELNFPRSSRIRKRFLLRRLFFENYYFKLLLQWMVPTIQNSMKPFQDMDFSRMVERLLKLAVPNHFIWLVFFYWFFHSSMNFVAELMQFGDREFYRDWWNSETVTYFWANWNIPVHKWCLRHFYKPMLQRGVNKWVAQTAVFLVSAFFHEYLVSIPLKMFRLWAFMGMMAQIPLAWFVGRFLRGNYGNAAMWMSLIIGQPIAVLMYVHDYYVLHSSQAQGGERGVEL
;
A
#
# COMPACT_ATOMS: atom_id res chain seq x y z
N GLY A 1 35.77 25.79 11.24
CA GLY A 1 36.73 25.47 10.16
C GLY A 1 35.97 24.76 9.07
N GLU A 2 35.38 25.56 8.19
CA GLU A 2 34.65 25.09 7.01
C GLU A 2 35.62 24.50 6.00
N VAL A 3 35.36 23.30 5.51
CA VAL A 3 36.00 22.75 4.32
C VAL A 3 34.93 22.69 3.24
N HIS A 4 34.93 23.71 2.38
CA HIS A 4 34.21 23.74 1.13
C HIS A 4 34.73 22.63 0.20
N SER A 5 33.92 21.62 -0.08
CA SER A 5 34.14 20.71 -1.20
C SER A 5 33.57 21.35 -2.47
N THR A 6 34.38 22.17 -3.15
CA THR A 6 34.13 22.58 -4.53
C THR A 6 34.26 21.36 -5.44
N THR A 7 33.15 20.93 -6.01
CA THR A 7 33.10 20.01 -7.15
C THR A 7 33.84 20.65 -8.33
N GLU A 8 35.08 20.19 -8.58
CA GLU A 8 35.84 20.55 -9.78
C GLU A 8 35.08 20.04 -11.01
N GLY A 9 34.60 20.96 -11.84
CA GLY A 9 34.20 20.66 -13.22
C GLY A 9 35.41 20.19 -14.05
N PRO A 10 35.20 19.57 -15.22
CA PRO A 10 36.30 18.97 -15.97
C PRO A 10 37.29 20.05 -16.43
N ARG A 11 38.54 19.96 -15.94
CA ARG A 11 39.66 20.80 -16.37
C ARG A 11 39.87 20.63 -17.87
N ARG A 12 39.41 21.59 -18.68
CA ARG A 12 39.85 21.77 -20.07
C ARG A 12 41.36 22.07 -20.07
N ARG A 13 42.19 21.06 -20.35
CA ARG A 13 43.60 21.27 -20.73
C ARG A 13 43.62 22.11 -22.01
N ARG A 14 43.99 23.39 -21.91
CA ARG A 14 44.44 24.20 -23.05
C ARG A 14 45.85 23.74 -23.41
N MET A 15 46.00 23.10 -24.57
CA MET A 15 47.26 22.79 -25.22
C MET A 15 47.17 23.28 -26.67
N GLY A 16 48.22 23.96 -27.14
CA GLY A 16 48.53 24.13 -28.57
C GLY A 16 48.09 25.45 -29.21
N GLY A 17 49.03 26.08 -29.94
CA GLY A 17 48.90 27.38 -30.61
C GLY A 17 48.11 27.37 -31.94
N PRO A 18 48.19 28.47 -32.72
CA PRO A 18 47.33 28.72 -33.86
C PRO A 18 47.84 28.00 -35.12
N GLY A 19 47.32 26.81 -35.38
CA GLY A 19 47.56 26.04 -36.60
C GLY A 19 47.01 24.63 -36.43
N GLU A 20 46.03 24.26 -37.24
CA GLU A 20 45.31 22.96 -37.24
C GLU A 20 44.29 22.77 -36.11
N GLN A 21 43.14 23.45 -36.23
CA GLN A 21 41.90 22.96 -35.63
C GLN A 21 41.49 21.66 -36.32
N TYR A 22 41.97 20.52 -35.81
CA TYR A 22 41.37 19.23 -36.11
C TYR A 22 39.92 19.26 -35.61
N TRP A 23 38.97 19.25 -36.55
CA TRP A 23 37.54 19.13 -36.28
C TRP A 23 37.21 17.72 -35.77
N SER A 24 37.72 17.34 -34.60
CA SER A 24 37.44 16.03 -34.00
C SER A 24 35.95 15.94 -33.67
N CYS A 25 35.24 15.09 -34.39
CA CYS A 25 33.83 14.76 -34.13
C CYS A 25 33.66 13.72 -33.00
N HIS A 26 34.77 13.16 -32.52
CA HIS A 26 34.79 12.16 -31.45
C HIS A 26 35.20 12.79 -30.12
N SER A 27 34.42 12.49 -29.08
CA SER A 27 34.69 12.82 -27.69
C SER A 27 34.83 11.54 -26.86
N LEU A 28 35.62 11.60 -25.79
CA LEU A 28 35.64 10.54 -24.78
C LEU A 28 34.29 10.58 -24.05
N GLN A 29 33.45 9.59 -24.34
CA GLN A 29 32.12 9.45 -23.76
C GLN A 29 31.84 7.99 -23.49
N GLU A 30 31.10 7.71 -22.42
CA GLU A 30 30.64 6.36 -22.13
C GLU A 30 29.34 6.06 -22.87
N SER A 31 29.09 4.77 -23.13
CA SER A 31 27.80 4.34 -23.68
C SER A 31 26.67 4.66 -22.69
N LEU A 32 25.50 5.07 -23.19
CA LEU A 32 24.39 5.51 -22.33
C LEU A 32 23.92 4.42 -21.34
N LEU A 33 24.02 3.15 -21.71
CA LEU A 33 23.62 2.03 -20.83
C LEU A 33 24.76 1.54 -19.91
N SER A 34 25.97 2.10 -20.03
CA SER A 34 27.06 1.80 -19.11
C SER A 34 26.75 2.34 -17.72
N SER A 35 27.14 1.60 -16.69
CA SER A 35 26.86 1.97 -15.29
C SER A 35 27.50 3.30 -14.86
N ALA A 36 28.59 3.73 -15.51
CA ALA A 36 29.28 4.98 -15.20
C ALA A 36 28.78 6.17 -16.06
N SER A 37 27.82 5.96 -16.97
CA SER A 37 27.25 7.03 -17.82
C SER A 37 26.37 8.03 -17.05
N GLY A 38 25.82 7.61 -15.90
CA GLY A 38 24.86 8.39 -15.11
C GLY A 38 23.50 8.64 -15.79
N TYR A 39 23.23 8.01 -16.93
CA TYR A 39 21.96 8.19 -17.65
C TYR A 39 20.78 7.57 -16.89
N SER A 40 19.71 8.35 -16.72
CA SER A 40 18.54 7.94 -15.90
C SER A 40 17.18 8.12 -16.60
N ASN A 41 17.15 8.61 -17.85
CA ASN A 41 15.91 8.94 -18.54
C ASN A 41 15.34 7.78 -19.37
N TYR A 42 14.69 6.82 -18.71
CA TYR A 42 14.11 5.64 -19.36
C TYR A 42 12.63 5.78 -19.76
N ARG A 43 12.11 7.01 -19.91
CA ARG A 43 10.69 7.25 -20.18
C ARG A 43 10.19 6.60 -21.48
N GLY A 44 11.06 6.50 -22.49
CA GLY A 44 10.76 5.81 -23.74
C GLY A 44 10.48 4.31 -23.55
N ILE A 45 11.25 3.64 -22.68
CA ILE A 45 11.06 2.22 -22.36
C ILE A 45 9.72 2.01 -21.68
N LEU A 46 9.34 2.89 -20.74
CA LEU A 46 8.04 2.82 -20.10
C LEU A 46 6.88 2.96 -21.11
N ASN A 47 6.99 3.91 -22.05
CA ASN A 47 6.00 4.07 -23.11
C ASN A 47 5.92 2.81 -23.99
N TRP A 48 7.06 2.22 -24.34
CA TRP A 48 7.12 0.98 -25.12
C TRP A 48 6.44 -0.19 -24.39
N CYS A 49 6.70 -0.37 -23.08
CA CYS A 49 6.02 -1.37 -22.26
C CYS A 49 4.49 -1.19 -22.29
N VAL A 50 3.99 0.04 -22.17
CA VAL A 50 2.55 0.33 -22.25
C VAL A 50 1.98 -0.03 -23.62
N VAL A 51 2.68 0.33 -24.71
CA VAL A 51 2.26 0.01 -26.08
C VAL A 51 2.20 -1.50 -26.29
N MET A 52 3.25 -2.23 -25.89
CA MET A 52 3.31 -3.68 -26.01
C MET A 52 2.20 -4.36 -25.20
N LEU A 53 1.93 -3.87 -23.99
CA LEU A 53 0.85 -4.40 -23.15
C LEU A 53 -0.51 -4.22 -23.82
N VAL A 54 -0.79 -3.00 -24.30
CA VAL A 54 -2.04 -2.68 -25.01
C VAL A 54 -2.17 -3.53 -26.26
N LEU A 55 -1.16 -3.60 -27.13
CA LEU A 55 -1.25 -4.36 -28.38
C LEU A 55 -1.42 -5.87 -28.16
N SER A 56 -0.68 -6.46 -27.21
CA SER A 56 -0.76 -7.89 -26.92
C SER A 56 -2.12 -8.32 -26.33
N ASN A 57 -2.81 -7.42 -25.63
CA ASN A 57 -4.08 -7.74 -24.96
C ASN A 57 -5.29 -7.00 -25.55
N ALA A 58 -5.12 -6.14 -26.56
CA ALA A 58 -6.21 -5.39 -27.18
C ALA A 58 -7.24 -6.33 -27.80
N ARG A 59 -6.77 -7.37 -28.47
CA ARG A 59 -7.63 -8.43 -29.03
C ARG A 59 -8.48 -9.08 -27.93
N LEU A 60 -7.85 -9.53 -26.84
CA LEU A 60 -8.56 -10.18 -25.74
C LEU A 60 -9.54 -9.23 -25.04
N PHE A 61 -9.16 -7.96 -24.86
CA PHE A 61 -10.04 -6.94 -24.30
C PHE A 61 -11.27 -6.71 -25.18
N LEU A 62 -11.09 -6.62 -26.50
CA LEU A 62 -12.17 -6.46 -27.47
C LEU A 62 -13.05 -7.71 -27.54
N GLU A 63 -12.46 -8.90 -27.65
CA GLU A 63 -13.21 -10.16 -27.65
C GLU A 63 -14.06 -10.30 -26.39
N ASN A 64 -13.55 -9.95 -25.22
CA ASN A 64 -14.31 -9.98 -23.98
C ASN A 64 -15.41 -8.92 -23.92
N LEU A 65 -15.15 -7.70 -24.40
CA LEU A 65 -16.15 -6.64 -24.47
C LEU A 65 -17.29 -7.01 -25.44
N ILE A 66 -16.96 -7.67 -26.55
CA ILE A 66 -17.92 -8.15 -27.54
C ILE A 66 -18.69 -9.36 -26.99
N LYS A 67 -18.00 -10.35 -26.43
CA LYS A 67 -18.58 -11.62 -25.98
C LYS A 67 -19.44 -11.47 -24.74
N TYR A 68 -19.02 -10.63 -23.80
CA TYR A 68 -19.67 -10.51 -22.49
C TYR A 68 -20.32 -9.15 -22.24
N GLY A 69 -20.10 -8.16 -23.11
CA GLY A 69 -20.60 -6.80 -22.89
C GLY A 69 -20.03 -6.17 -21.62
N ILE A 70 -20.75 -5.18 -21.09
CA ILE A 70 -20.54 -4.71 -19.72
C ILE A 70 -21.21 -5.73 -18.80
N LEU A 71 -20.45 -6.76 -18.39
CA LEU A 71 -20.88 -7.89 -17.56
C LEU A 71 -21.53 -7.52 -16.23
N VAL A 72 -21.18 -6.36 -15.69
CA VAL A 72 -21.64 -5.92 -14.37
C VAL A 72 -22.76 -4.92 -14.61
N ASP A 73 -24.00 -5.36 -14.44
CA ASP A 73 -25.11 -4.44 -14.25
C ASP A 73 -25.08 -3.93 -12.80
N PRO A 74 -24.66 -2.67 -12.54
CA PRO A 74 -24.55 -2.15 -11.19
C PRO A 74 -25.92 -2.11 -10.50
N ILE A 75 -27.00 -1.93 -11.27
CA ILE A 75 -28.36 -1.86 -10.74
C ILE A 75 -28.82 -3.24 -10.29
N GLN A 76 -28.52 -4.29 -11.07
CA GLN A 76 -28.84 -5.67 -10.69
C GLN A 76 -28.03 -6.12 -9.46
N VAL A 77 -26.75 -5.76 -9.36
CA VAL A 77 -25.91 -6.09 -8.19
C VAL A 77 -26.44 -5.41 -6.93
N ILE A 78 -26.81 -4.12 -7.02
CA ILE A 78 -27.41 -3.38 -5.89
C ILE A 78 -28.78 -3.99 -5.52
N SER A 79 -29.61 -4.33 -6.50
CA SER A 79 -30.91 -4.96 -6.28
C SER A 79 -30.79 -6.33 -5.60
N LEU A 80 -29.82 -7.15 -6.03
CA LEU A 80 -29.54 -8.45 -5.42
C LEU A 80 -29.03 -8.30 -3.98
N PHE A 81 -28.16 -7.32 -3.73
CA PHE A 81 -27.68 -7.01 -2.37
C PHE A 81 -28.81 -6.53 -1.44
N LEU A 82 -29.72 -5.68 -1.94
CA LEU A 82 -30.86 -5.20 -1.16
C LEU A 82 -31.91 -6.29 -0.91
N LYS A 83 -32.02 -7.28 -1.81
CA LYS A 83 -32.96 -8.39 -1.70
C LYS A 83 -32.57 -9.38 -0.60
N ASP A 84 -31.28 -9.68 -0.45
CA ASP A 84 -30.77 -10.52 0.64
C ASP A 84 -29.39 -10.04 1.13
N PRO A 85 -29.33 -9.06 2.04
CA PRO A 85 -28.07 -8.51 2.53
C PRO A 85 -27.26 -9.53 3.35
N TYR A 86 -27.91 -10.48 4.03
CA TYR A 86 -27.21 -11.47 4.85
C TYR A 86 -26.46 -12.51 4.01
N SER A 87 -26.87 -12.72 2.75
CA SER A 87 -26.13 -13.54 1.80
C SER A 87 -24.80 -12.91 1.34
N TRP A 88 -24.61 -11.59 1.53
CA TRP A 88 -23.39 -10.85 1.18
C TRP A 88 -22.75 -10.19 2.41
N PRO A 89 -22.10 -10.98 3.29
CA PRO A 89 -21.60 -10.47 4.57
C PRO A 89 -20.47 -9.45 4.43
N ALA A 90 -19.67 -9.48 3.36
CA ALA A 90 -18.56 -8.56 3.15
C ALA A 90 -19.00 -7.09 2.94
N PRO A 91 -19.91 -6.76 2.01
CA PRO A 91 -20.49 -5.41 1.93
C PRO A 91 -21.20 -4.96 3.21
N CYS A 92 -21.91 -5.87 3.91
CA CYS A 92 -22.52 -5.56 5.21
C CYS A 92 -21.48 -5.13 6.26
N LEU A 93 -20.34 -5.84 6.35
CA LEU A 93 -19.24 -5.43 7.20
C LEU A 93 -18.70 -4.06 6.82
N VAL A 94 -18.52 -3.77 5.53
CA VAL A 94 -18.06 -2.46 5.06
C VAL A 94 -19.04 -1.36 5.47
N ILE A 95 -20.35 -1.58 5.36
CA ILE A 95 -21.37 -0.62 5.82
C ILE A 95 -21.31 -0.46 7.34
N ALA A 96 -21.16 -1.55 8.09
CA ALA A 96 -21.02 -1.52 9.55
C ALA A 96 -19.80 -0.73 10.03
N SER A 97 -18.76 -0.57 9.19
CA SER A 97 -17.58 0.23 9.53
C SER A 97 -17.92 1.69 9.89
N ASN A 98 -19.02 2.22 9.34
CA ASN A 98 -19.51 3.57 9.63
C ASN A 98 -19.86 3.78 11.11
N ALA A 99 -20.27 2.72 11.83
CA ALA A 99 -20.55 2.81 13.26
C ALA A 99 -19.29 3.21 14.04
N PHE A 100 -18.13 2.62 13.72
CA PHE A 100 -16.85 2.92 14.37
C PHE A 100 -16.34 4.32 14.02
N ILE A 101 -16.55 4.76 12.77
CA ILE A 101 -16.21 6.12 12.30
C ILE A 101 -17.03 7.17 13.05
N MET A 102 -18.34 6.95 13.18
CA MET A 102 -19.23 7.85 13.91
C MET A 102 -18.92 7.84 15.41
N ALA A 103 -18.66 6.67 16.01
CA ALA A 103 -18.25 6.56 17.41
C ALA A 103 -16.98 7.38 17.71
N ALA A 104 -15.98 7.34 16.82
CA ALA A 104 -14.78 8.17 16.93
C ALA A 104 -15.08 9.67 16.83
N LEU A 105 -15.94 10.10 15.91
CA LEU A 105 -16.33 11.50 15.76
C LEU A 105 -17.09 12.02 16.99
N TYR A 106 -18.05 11.25 17.51
CA TYR A 106 -18.82 11.66 18.68
C TYR A 106 -17.97 11.66 19.95
N THR A 107 -17.04 10.71 20.10
CA THR A 107 -16.06 10.72 21.19
C THR A 107 -15.22 12.00 21.15
N GLU A 108 -14.72 12.39 19.97
CA GLU A 108 -13.95 13.63 19.81
C GLU A 108 -14.78 14.89 20.10
N ARG A 109 -16.04 14.92 19.66
CA ARG A 109 -16.95 16.05 19.97
C ARG A 109 -17.15 16.20 21.47
N ARG A 110 -17.38 15.09 22.18
CA ARG A 110 -17.53 15.09 23.65
C ARG A 110 -16.26 15.55 24.37
N LEU A 111 -15.08 15.14 23.88
CA LEU A 111 -13.78 15.62 24.36
C LEU A 111 -13.60 17.13 24.11
N SER A 112 -14.00 17.63 22.94
CA SER A 112 -13.80 19.04 22.56
C SER A 112 -14.58 20.03 23.41
N VAL A 113 -15.75 19.62 23.89
CA VAL A 113 -16.63 20.41 24.79
C VAL A 113 -16.24 20.23 26.27
N GLY A 114 -15.38 19.24 26.59
CA GLY A 114 -14.96 18.95 27.96
C GLY A 114 -15.97 18.15 28.78
N THR A 115 -16.96 17.54 28.15
CA THR A 115 -17.95 16.68 28.82
C THR A 115 -17.37 15.36 29.36
N ILE A 116 -16.28 14.89 28.76
CA ILE A 116 -15.55 13.68 29.16
C ILE A 116 -14.08 14.00 29.42
N SER A 117 -13.47 13.30 30.39
CA SER A 117 -12.06 13.46 30.71
C SER A 117 -11.16 12.92 29.58
N GLU A 118 -9.92 13.39 29.49
CA GLU A 118 -8.94 12.89 28.50
C GLU A 118 -8.63 11.40 28.70
N ALA A 119 -8.62 10.93 29.96
CA ALA A 119 -8.39 9.51 30.28
C ALA A 119 -9.55 8.66 29.77
N THR A 120 -10.79 9.07 30.06
CA THR A 120 -12.01 8.40 29.57
C THR A 120 -12.07 8.42 28.04
N GLY A 121 -11.76 9.54 27.39
CA GLY A 121 -11.73 9.62 25.93
C GLY A 121 -10.68 8.72 25.30
N THR A 122 -9.46 8.68 25.87
CA THR A 122 -8.39 7.78 25.41
C THR A 122 -8.80 6.31 25.57
N PHE A 123 -9.46 5.97 26.68
CA PHE A 123 -10.00 4.62 26.92
C PHE A 123 -11.09 4.24 25.91
N LEU A 124 -12.03 5.14 25.62
CA LEU A 124 -13.06 4.92 24.59
C LEU A 124 -12.47 4.73 23.20
N TYR A 125 -11.45 5.52 22.84
CA TYR A 125 -10.71 5.33 21.60
C TYR A 125 -10.01 3.97 21.54
N PHE A 126 -9.36 3.56 22.64
CA PHE A 126 -8.69 2.26 22.72
C PHE A 126 -9.68 1.10 22.51
N ILE A 127 -10.87 1.17 23.15
CA ILE A 127 -11.94 0.19 22.92
C ILE A 127 -12.36 0.20 21.44
N ASN A 128 -12.68 1.38 20.89
CA ASN A 128 -13.14 1.49 19.50
C ASN A 128 -12.12 0.93 18.51
N LEU A 129 -10.83 1.25 18.70
CA LEU A 129 -9.71 0.77 17.89
C LEU A 129 -9.36 -0.71 18.12
N SER A 130 -9.72 -1.29 19.26
CA SER A 130 -9.57 -2.73 19.48
C SER A 130 -10.71 -3.50 18.80
N VAL A 131 -11.95 -3.03 18.97
CA VAL A 131 -13.12 -3.67 18.36
C VAL A 131 -13.07 -3.60 16.84
N ILE A 132 -12.59 -2.51 16.24
CA ILE A 132 -12.46 -2.40 14.78
C ILE A 132 -11.50 -3.44 14.18
N LEU A 133 -10.55 -3.99 14.93
CA LEU A 133 -9.68 -5.07 14.46
C LEU A 133 -10.29 -6.46 14.76
N CYS A 134 -10.85 -6.64 15.95
CA CYS A 134 -11.37 -7.94 16.41
C CYS A 134 -12.72 -8.31 15.79
N PHE A 135 -13.64 -7.35 15.63
CA PHE A 135 -15.00 -7.58 15.12
C PHE A 135 -15.04 -8.15 13.69
N PRO A 136 -14.38 -7.53 12.68
CA PRO A 136 -14.40 -8.07 11.32
C PRO A 136 -13.62 -9.39 11.24
N ALA A 137 -12.54 -9.54 12.02
CA ALA A 137 -11.78 -10.79 12.09
C ALA A 137 -12.65 -11.95 12.60
N ALA A 138 -13.34 -11.75 13.73
CA ALA A 138 -14.27 -12.74 14.26
C ALA A 138 -15.36 -13.09 13.26
N THR A 139 -15.95 -12.09 12.61
CA THR A 139 -17.03 -12.29 11.62
C THR A 139 -16.55 -13.10 10.41
N VAL A 140 -15.36 -12.81 9.87
CA VAL A 140 -14.79 -13.57 8.74
C VAL A 140 -14.51 -15.03 9.12
N LEU A 141 -14.13 -15.30 10.37
CA LEU A 141 -13.88 -16.66 10.84
C LEU A 141 -15.16 -17.45 11.08
N THR A 142 -16.17 -16.83 11.69
CA THR A 142 -17.42 -17.49 12.12
C THR A 142 -18.45 -17.61 11.00
N VAL A 143 -18.55 -16.62 10.11
CA VAL A 143 -19.56 -16.62 9.04
C VAL A 143 -19.10 -17.52 7.90
N THR A 144 -19.80 -18.63 7.69
CA THR A 144 -19.48 -19.64 6.67
C THR A 144 -19.75 -19.17 5.24
N SER A 145 -20.67 -18.22 5.03
CA SER A 145 -20.96 -17.61 3.72
C SER A 145 -19.91 -16.60 3.26
N MET A 146 -18.92 -16.28 4.10
CA MET A 146 -17.85 -15.35 3.75
C MET A 146 -16.87 -15.98 2.75
N THR A 147 -16.72 -15.36 1.58
CA THR A 147 -15.68 -15.76 0.62
C THR A 147 -14.32 -15.21 1.04
N SER A 148 -13.22 -15.91 0.74
CA SER A 148 -11.87 -15.45 1.10
C SER A 148 -11.54 -14.10 0.47
N VAL A 149 -11.94 -13.85 -0.78
CA VAL A 149 -11.74 -12.54 -1.44
C VAL A 149 -12.55 -11.44 -0.76
N GLY A 150 -13.82 -11.71 -0.40
CA GLY A 150 -14.64 -10.79 0.37
C GLY A 150 -14.08 -10.49 1.76
N GLY A 151 -13.50 -11.50 2.41
CA GLY A 151 -12.80 -11.39 3.68
C GLY A 151 -11.56 -10.50 3.59
N VAL A 152 -10.67 -10.73 2.61
CA VAL A 152 -9.49 -9.87 2.38
C VAL A 152 -9.94 -8.41 2.16
N PHE A 153 -10.97 -8.20 1.33
CA PHE A 153 -11.47 -6.86 1.05
C PHE A 153 -12.03 -6.18 2.31
N ALA A 154 -12.88 -6.86 3.08
CA ALA A 154 -13.45 -6.33 4.31
C ALA A 154 -12.37 -6.02 5.36
N LEU A 155 -11.46 -6.96 5.65
CA LEU A 155 -10.35 -6.74 6.60
C LEU A 155 -9.41 -5.63 6.14
N GLY A 156 -9.16 -5.51 4.83
CA GLY A 156 -8.40 -4.41 4.24
C GLY A 156 -9.04 -3.05 4.51
N VAL A 157 -10.36 -2.93 4.30
CA VAL A 157 -11.11 -1.71 4.63
C VAL A 157 -11.03 -1.39 6.12
N TYR A 158 -11.27 -2.36 7.00
CA TYR A 158 -11.20 -2.16 8.45
C TYR A 158 -9.79 -1.77 8.92
N THR A 159 -8.75 -2.34 8.32
CA THR A 159 -7.35 -1.96 8.58
C THR A 159 -7.10 -0.50 8.18
N ILE A 160 -7.57 -0.08 7.01
CA ILE A 160 -7.46 1.33 6.58
C ILE A 160 -8.21 2.25 7.54
N VAL A 161 -9.44 1.90 7.93
CA VAL A 161 -10.23 2.71 8.88
C VAL A 161 -9.54 2.76 10.25
N PHE A 162 -8.97 1.66 10.74
CA PHE A 162 -8.18 1.63 11.98
C PHE A 162 -7.02 2.63 11.92
N LEU A 163 -6.18 2.56 10.87
CA LEU A 163 -5.02 3.45 10.72
C LEU A 163 -5.46 4.93 10.64
N LYS A 164 -6.55 5.20 9.91
CA LYS A 164 -7.12 6.54 9.81
C LYS A 164 -7.66 7.06 11.14
N LEU A 165 -8.45 6.25 11.85
CA LEU A 165 -9.01 6.66 13.15
C LEU A 165 -7.95 6.83 14.22
N TYR A 166 -6.88 6.02 14.20
CA TYR A 166 -5.72 6.23 15.05
C TYR A 166 -5.08 7.61 14.77
N SER A 167 -4.86 7.93 13.49
CA SER A 167 -4.30 9.22 13.11
C SER A 167 -5.23 10.38 13.48
N TYR A 168 -6.54 10.22 13.30
CA TYR A 168 -7.56 11.19 13.69
C TYR A 168 -7.54 11.48 15.19
N MET A 169 -7.47 10.43 16.02
CA MET A 169 -7.34 10.56 17.48
C MET A 169 -6.07 11.34 17.85
N ASP A 170 -4.92 10.93 17.31
CA ASP A 170 -3.62 11.48 17.68
C ASP A 170 -3.49 12.97 17.31
N VAL A 171 -3.93 13.34 16.10
CA VAL A 171 -3.86 14.72 15.62
C VAL A 171 -4.84 15.62 16.35
N ASN A 172 -6.07 15.17 16.61
CA ASN A 172 -7.01 15.98 17.39
C ASN A 172 -6.57 16.13 18.85
N ARG A 173 -5.99 15.08 19.45
CA ARG A 173 -5.37 15.16 20.78
C ARG A 173 -4.29 16.23 20.81
N TRP A 174 -3.38 16.23 19.84
CA TRP A 174 -2.34 17.26 19.74
C TRP A 174 -2.94 18.67 19.60
N CYS A 175 -3.98 18.85 18.78
CA CYS A 175 -4.69 20.13 18.67
C CYS A 175 -5.33 20.57 19.99
N ARG A 176 -5.93 19.65 20.76
CA ARG A 176 -6.47 19.93 22.10
C ARG A 176 -5.39 20.38 23.06
N GLU A 177 -4.24 19.69 23.08
CA GLU A 177 -3.10 20.01 23.95
C GLU A 177 -2.55 21.41 23.64
N ILE A 178 -2.38 21.76 22.36
CA ILE A 178 -1.99 23.11 21.94
C ILE A 178 -3.01 24.16 22.39
N ARG A 179 -4.31 23.89 22.25
CA ARG A 179 -5.37 24.82 22.66
C ARG A 179 -5.34 25.06 24.18
N LYS A 180 -5.15 24.01 24.98
CA LYS A 180 -5.01 24.12 26.45
C LYS A 180 -3.75 24.89 26.83
N ALA A 181 -2.63 24.68 26.13
CA ALA A 181 -1.39 25.41 26.35
C ALA A 181 -1.55 26.91 26.03
N LYS A 182 -2.22 27.27 24.92
CA LYS A 182 -2.51 28.66 24.52
C LYS A 182 -3.56 29.36 25.37
N ALA A 183 -4.41 28.62 26.09
CA ALA A 183 -5.39 29.17 27.02
C ALA A 183 -4.75 29.60 28.36
N ARG A 184 -3.48 29.28 28.60
CA ARG A 184 -2.67 29.87 29.69
C ARG A 184 -2.25 31.29 29.24
N PRO A 185 -2.28 32.30 30.11
CA PRO A 185 -2.03 33.68 29.68
C PRO A 185 -0.59 33.84 29.21
N SER A 186 -0.38 33.94 27.89
CA SER A 186 0.85 34.47 27.30
C SER A 186 0.52 35.77 26.58
N VAL A 187 1.10 36.87 27.06
CA VAL A 187 1.00 38.21 26.49
C VAL A 187 1.71 38.23 25.13
N SER A 188 0.94 38.24 24.05
CA SER A 188 1.28 38.81 22.73
C SER A 188 0.23 38.39 21.71
N ARG A 189 -0.68 39.31 21.36
CA ARG A 189 -1.50 39.23 20.14
C ARG A 189 -0.95 40.26 19.17
N ALA A 190 -0.29 39.80 18.11
CA ALA A 190 -0.04 40.60 16.93
C ALA A 190 -1.11 40.27 15.88
N ASN A 191 -1.73 41.33 15.36
CA ASN A 191 -2.71 41.33 14.28
C ASN A 191 -2.08 40.86 12.95
N GLY A 192 -2.88 40.26 12.06
CA GLY A 192 -2.47 40.14 10.66
C GLY A 192 -3.25 39.16 9.79
N ALA A 193 -4.09 39.73 8.92
CA ALA A 193 -4.48 39.29 7.58
C ALA A 193 -5.37 38.04 7.39
N ALA A 194 -6.48 38.28 6.70
CA ALA A 194 -7.38 37.29 6.12
C ALA A 194 -6.67 36.46 5.03
N ALA A 195 -6.00 35.39 5.43
CA ALA A 195 -5.79 34.24 4.56
C ALA A 195 -7.08 33.40 4.60
N HIS A 196 -7.48 32.81 3.46
CA HIS A 196 -8.62 31.88 3.34
C HIS A 196 -8.88 31.14 4.66
N ALA A 197 -10.09 31.27 5.23
CA ALA A 197 -10.41 30.79 6.58
C ALA A 197 -10.00 29.33 6.78
N LEU A 198 -8.79 29.12 7.31
CA LEU A 198 -8.27 27.79 7.61
C LEU A 198 -9.09 27.22 8.74
N VAL A 199 -9.49 25.95 8.60
CA VAL A 199 -10.25 25.27 9.63
C VAL A 199 -9.36 25.10 10.84
N THR A 200 -9.82 25.60 11.99
CA THR A 200 -9.15 25.49 13.29
C THR A 200 -9.99 24.63 14.22
N TYR A 201 -9.33 23.94 15.16
CA TYR A 201 -10.01 23.11 16.15
C TYR A 201 -10.86 23.98 17.10
N PRO A 202 -12.14 23.67 17.37
CA PRO A 202 -12.87 22.42 17.07
C PRO A 202 -13.74 22.45 15.80
N GLY A 203 -13.61 23.46 14.94
CA GLY A 203 -14.41 23.62 13.73
C GLY A 203 -14.24 22.51 12.69
N ASN A 204 -13.21 21.66 12.83
CA ASN A 204 -12.96 20.47 11.99
C ASN A 204 -13.83 19.26 12.36
N LEU A 205 -14.59 19.30 13.45
CA LEU A 205 -15.38 18.16 13.96
C LEU A 205 -16.73 18.03 13.26
N THR A 206 -16.74 18.10 11.93
CA THR A 206 -17.93 17.97 11.09
C THR A 206 -18.03 16.58 10.48
N HIS A 207 -19.24 16.13 10.14
CA HIS A 207 -19.41 14.86 9.40
C HIS A 207 -18.76 14.94 8.02
N ARG A 208 -18.81 16.12 7.39
CA ARG A 208 -18.22 16.37 6.07
C ARG A 208 -16.71 16.16 6.09
N ASP A 209 -16.00 16.73 7.05
CA ASP A 209 -14.54 16.61 7.13
C ASP A 209 -14.10 15.20 7.52
N MET A 210 -14.87 14.54 8.39
CA MET A 210 -14.64 13.13 8.76
C MET A 210 -14.75 12.22 7.53
N TYR A 211 -15.87 12.26 6.81
CA TYR A 211 -16.04 11.42 5.61
C TYR A 211 -15.11 11.82 4.47
N TYR A 212 -14.79 13.11 4.34
CA TYR A 212 -13.74 13.54 3.41
C TYR A 212 -12.42 12.82 3.70
N PHE A 213 -11.99 12.79 4.96
CA PHE A 213 -10.77 12.09 5.34
C PHE A 213 -10.89 10.57 5.16
N MET A 214 -12.03 9.96 5.46
CA MET A 214 -12.25 8.52 5.27
C MET A 214 -12.10 8.10 3.81
N PHE A 215 -12.50 8.93 2.85
CA PHE A 215 -12.33 8.66 1.42
C PHE A 215 -11.03 9.21 0.82
N ALA A 216 -10.36 10.16 1.46
CA ALA A 216 -9.10 10.70 0.97
C ALA A 216 -8.01 9.59 0.91
N PRO A 217 -7.19 9.52 -0.15
CA PRO A 217 -6.19 8.46 -0.33
C PRO A 217 -4.91 8.72 0.50
N THR A 218 -5.08 9.00 1.79
CA THR A 218 -4.03 9.18 2.79
C THR A 218 -4.46 8.54 4.11
N LEU A 219 -3.49 8.11 4.90
CA LEU A 219 -3.72 7.54 6.25
C LEU A 219 -3.45 8.55 7.37
N CYS A 220 -2.78 9.67 7.05
CA CYS A 220 -2.47 10.71 8.02
C CYS A 220 -3.56 11.79 7.98
N TYR A 221 -4.26 11.99 9.10
CA TYR A 221 -5.24 13.05 9.26
C TYR A 221 -4.55 14.42 9.37
N GLU A 222 -5.11 15.41 8.70
CA GLU A 222 -4.73 16.82 8.83
C GLU A 222 -5.99 17.67 8.78
N LEU A 223 -5.98 18.83 9.44
CA LEU A 223 -7.14 19.72 9.50
C LEU A 223 -7.45 20.31 8.12
N ASN A 224 -6.40 20.66 7.37
CA ASN A 224 -6.51 21.35 6.09
C ASN A 224 -5.68 20.59 5.04
N PHE A 225 -6.34 19.71 4.30
CA PHE A 225 -5.69 18.98 3.21
C PHE A 225 -5.46 19.87 1.98
N PRO A 226 -4.34 19.73 1.25
CA PRO A 226 -4.12 20.43 0.00
C PRO A 226 -5.18 20.02 -1.02
N ARG A 227 -5.80 21.01 -1.70
CA ARG A 227 -6.89 20.79 -2.66
C ARG A 227 -6.50 21.17 -4.08
N SER A 228 -6.93 20.34 -5.03
CA SER A 228 -6.90 20.69 -6.45
C SER A 228 -8.03 21.66 -6.78
N SER A 229 -7.76 22.69 -7.61
CA SER A 229 -8.75 23.72 -7.97
C SER A 229 -9.96 23.18 -8.75
N ARG A 230 -9.77 22.11 -9.53
CA ARG A 230 -10.83 21.51 -10.38
C ARG A 230 -10.60 20.03 -10.60
N ILE A 231 -11.68 19.33 -10.95
CA ILE A 231 -11.65 17.95 -11.43
C ILE A 231 -11.35 17.94 -12.94
N ARG A 232 -10.24 17.32 -13.33
CA ARG A 232 -9.80 17.17 -14.72
C ARG A 232 -10.46 15.94 -15.34
N LYS A 233 -11.63 16.13 -15.95
CA LYS A 233 -12.44 15.07 -16.58
C LYS A 233 -11.65 14.14 -17.52
N ARG A 234 -10.77 14.69 -18.36
CA ARG A 234 -9.90 13.90 -19.27
C ARG A 234 -8.94 12.98 -18.52
N PHE A 235 -8.38 13.46 -17.41
CA PHE A 235 -7.52 12.65 -16.55
C PHE A 235 -8.33 11.54 -15.89
N LEU A 236 -9.51 11.87 -15.34
CA LEU A 236 -10.40 10.91 -14.69
C LEU A 236 -10.85 9.78 -15.64
N LEU A 237 -11.32 10.13 -16.85
CA LEU A 237 -11.75 9.16 -17.87
C LEU A 237 -10.59 8.24 -18.30
N ARG A 238 -9.39 8.81 -18.48
CA ARG A 238 -8.19 8.03 -18.79
C ARG A 238 -7.86 7.03 -17.67
N ARG A 239 -7.99 7.44 -16.41
CA ARG A 239 -7.76 6.56 -15.26
C ARG A 239 -8.81 5.46 -15.14
N LEU A 240 -10.09 5.79 -15.38
CA LEU A 240 -11.18 4.80 -15.40
C LEU A 240 -10.95 3.72 -16.47
N PHE A 241 -10.51 4.11 -17.68
CA PHE A 241 -10.17 3.16 -18.73
C PHE A 241 -9.01 2.24 -18.32
N PHE A 242 -7.92 2.82 -17.82
CA PHE A 242 -6.76 2.04 -17.38
C PHE A 242 -7.11 1.12 -16.20
N GLU A 243 -7.89 1.58 -15.24
CA GLU A 243 -8.32 0.80 -14.08
C GLU A 243 -9.07 -0.47 -14.49
N ASN A 244 -10.03 -0.33 -15.41
CA ASN A 244 -10.76 -1.48 -15.96
C ASN A 244 -9.86 -2.42 -16.76
N TYR A 245 -8.92 -1.87 -17.55
CA TYR A 245 -8.00 -2.66 -18.35
C TYR A 245 -7.04 -3.49 -17.48
N TYR A 246 -6.38 -2.88 -16.50
CA TYR A 246 -5.44 -3.58 -15.61
C TYR A 246 -6.14 -4.57 -14.68
N PHE A 247 -7.35 -4.27 -14.18
CA PHE A 247 -8.12 -5.22 -13.36
C PHE A 247 -8.43 -6.51 -14.13
N LYS A 248 -8.84 -6.40 -15.40
CA LYS A 248 -9.09 -7.56 -16.27
C LYS A 248 -7.81 -8.33 -16.56
N LEU A 249 -6.70 -7.63 -16.83
CA LEU A 249 -5.40 -8.26 -17.04
C LEU A 249 -4.97 -9.07 -15.81
N LEU A 250 -5.13 -8.51 -14.62
CA LEU A 250 -4.85 -9.18 -13.36
C LEU A 250 -5.66 -10.48 -13.22
N LEU A 251 -6.97 -10.41 -13.43
CA LEU A 251 -7.83 -11.60 -13.36
C LEU A 251 -7.44 -12.67 -14.39
N GLN A 252 -7.18 -12.27 -15.63
CA GLN A 252 -6.85 -13.19 -16.72
C GLN A 252 -5.55 -13.96 -16.46
N TRP A 253 -4.56 -13.32 -15.83
CA TRP A 253 -3.25 -13.95 -15.59
C TRP A 253 -3.20 -14.68 -14.25
N MET A 254 -3.90 -14.15 -13.23
CA MET A 254 -3.95 -14.73 -11.90
C MET A 254 -4.70 -16.07 -11.89
N VAL A 255 -5.86 -16.18 -12.56
CA VAL A 255 -6.70 -17.39 -12.51
C VAL A 255 -5.98 -18.63 -13.07
N PRO A 256 -5.38 -18.61 -14.27
CA PRO A 256 -4.62 -19.76 -14.79
C PRO A 256 -3.37 -20.04 -13.97
N THR A 257 -2.70 -19.01 -13.44
CA THR A 257 -1.50 -19.20 -12.60
C THR A 257 -1.84 -19.97 -11.33
N ILE A 258 -2.96 -19.62 -10.67
CA ILE A 258 -3.47 -20.35 -9.50
C ILE A 258 -3.89 -21.76 -9.89
N GLN A 259 -4.67 -21.95 -10.96
CA GLN A 259 -5.12 -23.29 -11.37
C GLN A 259 -3.95 -24.22 -11.74
N ASN A 260 -2.92 -23.70 -12.41
CA ASN A 260 -1.74 -24.46 -12.77
C ASN A 260 -0.82 -24.73 -11.59
N SER A 261 -0.81 -23.87 -10.56
CA SER A 261 -0.08 -24.15 -9.32
C SER A 261 -0.80 -25.21 -8.49
N MET A 262 -2.13 -25.29 -8.50
CA MET A 262 -2.90 -26.23 -7.67
C MET A 262 -2.78 -27.71 -8.07
N LYS A 263 -2.40 -28.04 -9.32
CA LYS A 263 -2.43 -29.42 -9.86
C LYS A 263 -1.38 -30.40 -9.30
N PRO A 264 -0.20 -29.99 -8.81
CA PRO A 264 0.81 -30.96 -8.38
C PRO A 264 1.50 -30.52 -7.08
N PHE A 265 0.93 -30.87 -5.93
CA PHE A 265 1.61 -30.70 -4.64
C PHE A 265 1.54 -31.91 -3.72
N GLN A 266 1.12 -33.08 -4.21
CA GLN A 266 1.04 -34.29 -3.39
C GLN A 266 2.38 -35.05 -3.30
N ASP A 267 3.30 -34.95 -4.28
CA ASP A 267 4.50 -35.82 -4.32
C ASP A 267 5.78 -35.13 -4.87
N MET A 268 6.35 -34.13 -4.19
CA MET A 268 7.46 -33.37 -4.78
C MET A 268 8.75 -33.30 -3.97
N ASP A 269 9.81 -33.84 -4.59
CA ASP A 269 11.22 -33.60 -4.26
C ASP A 269 11.57 -32.10 -4.27
N PHE A 270 12.53 -31.70 -3.41
CA PHE A 270 13.02 -30.32 -3.29
C PHE A 270 13.43 -29.69 -4.63
N SER A 271 14.09 -30.44 -5.51
CA SER A 271 14.51 -29.96 -6.83
C SER A 271 13.32 -29.55 -7.71
N ARG A 272 12.23 -30.34 -7.70
CA ARG A 272 11.03 -30.05 -8.48
C ARG A 272 10.28 -28.85 -7.88
N MET A 273 10.32 -28.70 -6.55
CA MET A 273 9.72 -27.54 -5.86
C MET A 273 10.41 -26.24 -6.28
N VAL A 274 11.74 -26.22 -6.33
CA VAL A 274 12.51 -25.06 -6.80
C VAL A 274 12.22 -24.75 -8.27
N GLU A 275 12.18 -25.76 -9.14
CA GLU A 275 11.82 -25.58 -10.56
C GLU A 275 10.43 -24.95 -10.72
N ARG A 276 9.43 -25.46 -10.00
CA ARG A 276 8.07 -24.90 -10.03
C ARG A 276 7.99 -23.50 -9.45
N LEU A 277 8.70 -23.24 -8.35
CA LEU A 277 8.79 -21.91 -7.74
C LEU A 277 9.32 -20.90 -8.76
N LEU A 278 10.40 -21.23 -9.48
CA LEU A 278 10.97 -20.36 -10.50
C LEU A 278 10.00 -20.12 -11.67
N LYS A 279 9.27 -21.16 -12.11
CA LYS A 279 8.22 -21.02 -13.15
C LYS A 279 7.07 -20.10 -12.71
N LEU A 280 6.70 -20.13 -11.43
CA LEU A 280 5.65 -19.27 -10.86
C LEU A 280 6.15 -17.88 -10.50
N ALA A 281 7.47 -17.72 -10.28
CA ALA A 281 8.04 -16.47 -9.79
C ALA A 281 7.86 -15.30 -10.75
N VAL A 282 8.11 -15.53 -12.05
CA VAL A 282 8.02 -14.47 -13.06
C VAL A 282 6.55 -14.02 -13.28
N PRO A 283 5.57 -14.91 -13.51
CA PRO A 283 4.17 -14.51 -13.61
C PRO A 283 3.65 -13.84 -12.33
N ASN A 284 3.98 -14.37 -11.15
CA ASN A 284 3.57 -13.79 -9.87
C ASN A 284 4.13 -12.38 -9.68
N HIS A 285 5.42 -12.19 -9.95
CA HIS A 285 6.06 -10.88 -9.86
C HIS A 285 5.41 -9.89 -10.82
N PHE A 286 5.13 -10.30 -12.07
CA PHE A 286 4.47 -9.44 -13.04
C PHE A 286 3.05 -9.03 -12.60
N ILE A 287 2.25 -9.97 -12.09
CA ILE A 287 0.93 -9.67 -11.51
C ILE A 287 1.06 -8.64 -10.39
N TRP A 288 2.08 -8.75 -9.55
CA TRP A 288 2.32 -7.79 -8.46
C TRP A 288 2.71 -6.40 -8.96
N LEU A 289 3.52 -6.30 -10.01
CA LEU A 289 3.85 -5.01 -10.66
C LEU A 289 2.61 -4.36 -11.29
N VAL A 290 1.77 -5.16 -11.95
CA VAL A 290 0.49 -4.68 -12.51
C VAL A 290 -0.44 -4.24 -11.39
N PHE A 291 -0.54 -5.01 -10.31
CA PHE A 291 -1.34 -4.66 -9.13
C PHE A 291 -0.86 -3.36 -8.50
N PHE A 292 0.45 -3.19 -8.35
CA PHE A 292 1.05 -1.96 -7.85
C PHE A 292 0.62 -0.75 -8.70
N TYR A 293 0.76 -0.84 -10.02
CA TYR A 293 0.36 0.24 -10.93
C TYR A 293 -1.15 0.49 -10.91
N TRP A 294 -1.95 -0.58 -10.94
CA TRP A 294 -3.41 -0.49 -10.87
C TRP A 294 -3.87 0.22 -9.59
N PHE A 295 -3.41 -0.25 -8.43
CA PHE A 295 -3.85 0.26 -7.13
C PHE A 295 -3.23 1.61 -6.77
N PHE A 296 -1.90 1.67 -6.62
CA PHE A 296 -1.20 2.87 -6.11
C PHE A 296 -1.12 4.00 -7.13
N HIS A 297 -1.05 3.68 -8.42
CA HIS A 297 -1.01 4.72 -9.44
C HIS A 297 -2.40 5.04 -10.00
N SER A 298 -3.17 4.06 -10.49
CA SER A 298 -4.44 4.35 -11.16
C SER A 298 -5.57 4.65 -10.17
N SER A 299 -5.93 3.70 -9.30
CA SER A 299 -7.07 3.81 -8.39
C SER A 299 -6.89 4.93 -7.35
N MET A 300 -5.71 5.05 -6.73
CA MET A 300 -5.46 6.15 -5.78
C MET A 300 -5.50 7.53 -6.44
N ASN A 301 -4.98 7.69 -7.68
CA ASN A 301 -5.12 8.97 -8.39
C ASN A 301 -6.55 9.23 -8.86
N PHE A 302 -7.32 8.18 -9.18
CA PHE A 302 -8.75 8.31 -9.50
C PHE A 302 -9.51 8.86 -8.29
N VAL A 303 -9.34 8.24 -7.11
CA VAL A 303 -9.93 8.70 -5.85
C VAL A 303 -9.44 10.11 -5.49
N ALA A 304 -8.13 10.39 -5.64
CA ALA A 304 -7.57 11.71 -5.38
C ALA A 304 -8.17 12.79 -6.29
N GLU A 305 -8.39 12.48 -7.57
CA GLU A 305 -9.01 13.42 -8.50
C GLU A 305 -10.49 13.66 -8.16
N LEU A 306 -11.24 12.59 -7.83
CA LEU A 306 -12.65 12.68 -7.44
C LEU A 306 -12.83 13.52 -6.15
N MET A 307 -11.95 13.32 -5.17
CA MET A 307 -11.95 14.03 -3.90
C MET A 307 -11.27 15.42 -3.97
N GLN A 308 -10.72 15.80 -5.13
CA GLN A 308 -9.88 17.00 -5.29
C GLN A 308 -8.70 17.06 -4.29
N PHE A 309 -8.13 15.91 -3.96
CA PHE A 309 -6.95 15.79 -3.12
C PHE A 309 -5.68 16.14 -3.92
N GLY A 310 -4.92 17.10 -3.39
CA GLY A 310 -3.75 17.68 -4.05
C GLY A 310 -2.45 16.92 -3.82
N ASP A 311 -2.29 16.26 -2.66
CA ASP A 311 -1.11 15.42 -2.40
C ASP A 311 -1.26 14.08 -3.13
N ARG A 312 -0.45 13.84 -4.14
CA ARG A 312 -0.52 12.65 -5.00
C ARG A 312 0.76 11.83 -4.96
N GLU A 313 1.59 12.08 -3.96
CA GLU A 313 2.82 11.34 -3.71
C GLU A 313 2.48 10.04 -2.97
N PHE A 314 1.92 9.07 -3.68
CA PHE A 314 1.56 7.76 -3.10
C PHE A 314 2.74 6.77 -3.08
N TYR A 315 3.73 6.99 -3.93
CA TYR A 315 4.94 6.19 -4.05
C TYR A 315 6.07 7.06 -4.64
N ARG A 316 7.31 6.63 -4.44
CA ARG A 316 8.53 7.22 -5.01
C ARG A 316 9.22 6.20 -5.93
N ASP A 317 10.44 6.50 -6.38
CA ASP A 317 11.23 5.69 -7.31
C ASP A 317 11.82 4.41 -6.69
N TRP A 318 10.96 3.60 -6.06
CA TRP A 318 11.35 2.38 -5.38
C TRP A 318 11.98 1.32 -6.30
N TRP A 319 11.78 1.41 -7.62
CA TRP A 319 12.46 0.53 -8.59
C TRP A 319 13.97 0.79 -8.67
N ASN A 320 14.43 1.99 -8.29
CA ASN A 320 15.85 2.36 -8.21
C ASN A 320 16.46 2.12 -6.81
N SER A 321 15.77 1.38 -5.92
CA SER A 321 16.27 1.18 -4.56
C SER A 321 17.57 0.38 -4.55
N GLU A 322 18.66 0.95 -4.03
CA GLU A 322 19.91 0.22 -3.80
C GLU A 322 19.92 -0.58 -2.50
N THR A 323 19.00 -0.25 -1.59
CA THR A 323 18.87 -0.91 -0.28
C THR A 323 17.42 -1.31 -0.02
N VAL A 324 17.25 -2.40 0.74
CA VAL A 324 15.92 -2.89 1.15
C VAL A 324 15.18 -1.84 2.01
N THR A 325 15.91 -1.08 2.82
CA THR A 325 15.33 0.00 3.64
C THR A 325 14.80 1.16 2.78
N TYR A 326 15.50 1.54 1.72
CA TYR A 326 15.00 2.55 0.77
C TYR A 326 13.74 2.04 0.06
N PHE A 327 13.69 0.77 -0.36
CA PHE A 327 12.49 0.19 -0.96
C PHE A 327 11.26 0.32 -0.06
N TRP A 328 11.36 -0.15 1.19
CA TRP A 328 10.24 -0.13 2.15
C TRP A 328 9.77 1.28 2.53
N ALA A 329 10.64 2.29 2.39
CA ALA A 329 10.27 3.68 2.62
C ALA A 329 9.56 4.34 1.42
N ASN A 330 9.71 3.80 0.21
CA ASN A 330 9.33 4.47 -1.03
C ASN A 330 8.20 3.80 -1.82
N TRP A 331 7.89 2.52 -1.56
CA TRP A 331 6.85 1.81 -2.30
C TRP A 331 5.41 2.27 -1.95
N ASN A 332 5.10 2.45 -0.66
CA ASN A 332 3.78 2.82 -0.15
C ASN A 332 3.93 3.98 0.85
N ILE A 333 3.95 5.19 0.30
CA ILE A 333 4.17 6.41 1.06
C ILE A 333 3.07 6.69 2.09
N PRO A 334 1.77 6.45 1.85
CA PRO A 334 0.74 6.64 2.87
C PRO A 334 1.00 5.85 4.15
N VAL A 335 1.32 4.55 4.03
CA VAL A 335 1.64 3.70 5.18
C VAL A 335 2.97 4.11 5.80
N HIS A 336 3.99 4.40 4.98
CA HIS A 336 5.29 4.86 5.48
C HIS A 336 5.17 6.16 6.29
N LYS A 337 4.48 7.19 5.77
CA LYS A 337 4.22 8.46 6.46
C LYS A 337 3.46 8.23 7.78
N TRP A 338 2.48 7.32 7.78
CA TRP A 338 1.73 6.96 8.99
C TRP A 338 2.63 6.30 10.04
N CYS A 339 3.39 5.27 9.67
CA CYS A 339 4.34 4.61 10.57
C CYS A 339 5.36 5.60 11.11
N LEU A 340 5.87 6.49 10.26
CA LEU A 340 6.85 7.49 10.66
C LEU A 340 6.28 8.49 11.68
N ARG A 341 5.08 9.02 11.43
CA ARG A 341 4.46 10.09 12.23
C ARG A 341 3.85 9.58 13.54
N HIS A 342 3.14 8.46 13.51
CA HIS A 342 2.28 8.02 14.61
C HIS A 342 2.87 6.89 15.44
N PHE A 343 3.95 6.26 14.96
CA PHE A 343 4.57 5.12 15.62
C PHE A 343 6.06 5.37 15.88
N TYR A 344 6.86 5.53 14.83
CA TYR A 344 8.32 5.64 14.93
C TYR A 344 8.78 6.92 15.65
N LYS A 345 8.35 8.12 15.21
CA LYS A 345 8.75 9.38 15.85
C LYS A 345 8.33 9.46 17.32
N PRO A 346 7.09 9.10 17.72
CA PRO A 346 6.70 9.03 19.12
C PRO A 346 7.55 8.07 19.95
N MET A 347 7.94 6.90 19.42
CA MET A 347 8.85 5.98 20.11
C MET A 347 10.24 6.60 20.33
N LEU A 348 10.79 7.27 19.32
CA LEU A 348 12.08 7.97 19.45
C LEU A 348 12.02 9.11 20.46
N GLN A 349 10.93 9.88 20.48
CA GLN A 349 10.72 10.96 21.44
C GLN A 349 10.63 10.45 22.89
N ARG A 350 10.21 9.20 23.09
CA ARG A 350 10.22 8.52 24.39
C ARG A 350 11.57 7.90 24.76
N GLY A 351 12.62 8.10 23.95
CA GLY A 351 13.97 7.61 24.22
C GLY A 351 14.28 6.20 23.72
N VAL A 352 13.41 5.58 22.91
CA VAL A 352 13.66 4.25 22.34
C VAL A 352 14.77 4.33 21.27
N ASN A 353 15.69 3.37 21.26
CA ASN A 353 16.75 3.28 20.25
C ASN A 353 16.16 3.10 18.84
N LYS A 354 16.80 3.72 17.83
CA LYS A 354 16.43 3.64 16.40
C LYS A 354 16.26 2.21 15.90
N TRP A 355 17.19 1.31 16.24
CA TRP A 355 17.10 -0.10 15.83
C TRP A 355 15.86 -0.79 16.40
N VAL A 356 15.58 -0.61 17.70
CA VAL A 356 14.40 -1.17 18.36
C VAL A 356 13.12 -0.58 17.77
N ALA A 357 13.09 0.73 17.50
CA ALA A 357 11.94 1.39 16.88
C ALA A 357 11.70 0.91 15.43
N GLN A 358 12.76 0.66 14.65
CA GLN A 358 12.65 0.07 13.31
C GLN A 358 12.11 -1.37 13.38
N THR A 359 12.66 -2.22 14.24
CA THR A 359 12.17 -3.59 14.42
C THR A 359 10.71 -3.60 14.88
N ALA A 360 10.31 -2.70 15.77
CA ALA A 360 8.91 -2.57 16.20
C ALA A 360 7.96 -2.19 15.04
N VAL A 361 8.38 -1.27 14.15
CA VAL A 361 7.59 -0.94 12.94
C VAL A 361 7.45 -2.18 12.03
N PHE A 362 8.52 -2.95 11.84
CA PHE A 362 8.47 -4.19 11.05
C PHE A 362 7.56 -5.25 11.70
N LEU A 363 7.59 -5.40 13.03
CA LEU A 363 6.70 -6.32 13.75
C LEU A 363 5.22 -5.95 13.59
N VAL A 364 4.88 -4.66 13.72
CA VAL A 364 3.51 -4.19 13.48
C VAL A 364 3.11 -4.40 12.02
N SER A 365 4.02 -4.16 11.07
CA SER A 365 3.76 -4.43 9.67
C SER A 365 3.53 -5.94 9.42
N ALA A 366 4.36 -6.81 9.99
CA ALA A 366 4.24 -8.26 9.88
C ALA A 366 2.92 -8.77 10.46
N PHE A 367 2.46 -8.21 11.59
CA PHE A 367 1.14 -8.48 12.15
C PHE A 367 0.01 -8.20 11.14
N PHE A 368 0.02 -7.03 10.49
CA PHE A 368 -1.03 -6.70 9.52
C PHE A 368 -0.96 -7.55 8.24
N HIS A 369 0.23 -7.91 7.77
CA HIS A 369 0.37 -8.83 6.63
C HIS A 369 -0.19 -10.21 6.98
N GLU A 370 0.15 -10.75 8.15
CA GLU A 370 -0.40 -12.03 8.61
C GLU A 370 -1.92 -11.91 8.81
N TYR A 371 -2.41 -10.84 9.43
CA TYR A 371 -3.84 -10.59 9.65
C TYR A 371 -4.65 -10.60 8.35
N LEU A 372 -4.15 -9.94 7.30
CA LEU A 372 -4.84 -9.82 6.01
C LEU A 372 -4.78 -11.10 5.17
N VAL A 373 -3.80 -11.98 5.40
CA VAL A 373 -3.63 -13.24 4.64
C VAL A 373 -4.20 -14.44 5.40
N SER A 374 -3.86 -14.61 6.68
CA SER A 374 -4.23 -15.79 7.48
C SER A 374 -5.73 -15.87 7.77
N ILE A 375 -6.38 -14.76 8.13
CA ILE A 375 -7.78 -14.76 8.56
C ILE A 375 -8.73 -15.12 7.40
N PRO A 376 -8.64 -14.50 6.21
CA PRO A 376 -9.54 -14.86 5.10
C PRO A 376 -9.31 -16.26 4.54
N LEU A 377 -8.09 -16.78 4.67
CA LEU A 377 -7.73 -18.15 4.30
C LEU A 377 -8.01 -19.15 5.42
N LYS A 378 -8.30 -18.69 6.65
CA LYS A 378 -8.45 -19.50 7.87
C LYS A 378 -7.22 -20.36 8.18
N MET A 379 -6.03 -19.82 7.93
CA MET A 379 -4.75 -20.54 8.03
C MET A 379 -3.71 -19.76 8.85
N PHE A 380 -3.42 -20.25 10.05
CA PHE A 380 -2.55 -19.57 11.03
C PHE A 380 -1.14 -20.19 11.10
N ARG A 381 -0.45 -20.26 9.95
CA ARG A 381 0.90 -20.86 9.86
C ARG A 381 2.04 -19.87 10.08
N LEU A 382 1.75 -18.55 10.16
CA LEU A 382 2.74 -17.48 10.38
C LEU A 382 3.80 -17.33 9.27
N TRP A 383 3.50 -17.82 8.06
CA TRP A 383 4.44 -17.76 6.93
C TRP A 383 4.69 -16.32 6.45
N ALA A 384 3.66 -15.48 6.35
CA ALA A 384 3.82 -14.08 5.95
C ALA A 384 4.56 -13.28 7.03
N PHE A 385 4.27 -13.55 8.31
CA PHE A 385 4.99 -12.97 9.43
C PHE A 385 6.49 -13.28 9.37
N MET A 386 6.86 -14.56 9.22
CA MET A 386 8.26 -14.98 9.13
C MET A 386 8.96 -14.41 7.88
N GLY A 387 8.25 -14.34 6.74
CA GLY A 387 8.76 -13.70 5.53
C GLY A 387 9.10 -12.22 5.73
N MET A 388 8.25 -11.47 6.43
CA MET A 388 8.52 -10.07 6.78
C MET A 388 9.68 -9.93 7.76
N MET A 389 9.80 -10.82 8.74
CA MET A 389 10.91 -10.79 9.71
C MET A 389 12.25 -11.15 9.06
N ALA A 390 12.27 -12.07 8.10
CA ALA A 390 13.45 -12.43 7.33
C ALA A 390 14.01 -11.27 6.48
N GLN A 391 13.18 -10.25 6.17
CA GLN A 391 13.65 -9.04 5.49
C GLN A 391 14.60 -8.20 6.35
N ILE A 392 14.57 -8.30 7.68
CA ILE A 392 15.45 -7.50 8.56
C ILE A 392 16.92 -7.96 8.43
N PRO A 393 17.25 -9.26 8.61
CA PRO A 393 18.61 -9.75 8.33
C PRO A 393 19.04 -9.52 6.88
N LEU A 394 18.12 -9.69 5.92
CA LEU A 394 18.40 -9.45 4.50
C LEU A 394 18.75 -7.99 4.24
N ALA A 395 18.02 -7.04 4.84
CA ALA A 395 18.29 -5.62 4.72
C ALA A 395 19.68 -5.24 5.27
N TRP A 396 20.07 -5.84 6.40
CA TRP A 396 21.41 -5.68 6.96
C TRP A 396 22.49 -6.24 6.02
N PHE A 397 22.28 -7.45 5.50
CA PHE A 397 23.21 -8.08 4.57
C PHE A 397 23.40 -7.27 3.29
N VAL A 398 22.31 -6.93 2.59
CA VAL A 398 22.35 -6.15 1.35
C VAL A 398 23.00 -4.79 1.60
N GLY A 399 22.63 -4.10 2.67
CA GLY A 399 23.21 -2.78 3.00
C GLY A 399 24.68 -2.84 3.42
N ARG A 400 25.16 -3.97 3.94
CA ARG A 400 26.55 -4.14 4.39
C ARG A 400 27.50 -4.56 3.27
N PHE A 401 27.04 -5.41 2.35
CA PHE A 401 27.87 -6.11 1.37
C PHE A 401 27.66 -5.68 -0.08
N LEU A 402 26.48 -5.15 -0.44
CA LEU A 402 26.15 -4.78 -1.82
C LEU A 402 25.96 -3.25 -1.92
N ARG A 403 26.39 -2.66 -3.05
CA ARG A 403 26.30 -1.22 -3.30
C ARG A 403 25.93 -0.94 -4.76
N GLY A 404 25.29 0.20 -5.02
CA GLY A 404 24.93 0.63 -6.37
C GLY A 404 24.01 -0.38 -7.06
N ASN A 405 24.29 -0.63 -8.34
CA ASN A 405 23.52 -1.53 -9.20
C ASN A 405 23.41 -2.96 -8.66
N TYR A 406 24.41 -3.47 -7.94
CA TYR A 406 24.35 -4.80 -7.32
C TYR A 406 23.38 -4.84 -6.12
N GLY A 407 23.30 -3.75 -5.35
CA GLY A 407 22.29 -3.61 -4.30
C GLY A 407 20.87 -3.58 -4.88
N ASN A 408 20.69 -2.86 -6.01
CA ASN A 408 19.44 -2.85 -6.74
C ASN A 408 19.06 -4.24 -7.29
N ALA A 409 20.01 -4.97 -7.88
CA ALA A 409 19.78 -6.34 -8.35
C ALA A 409 19.36 -7.27 -7.21
N ALA A 410 20.00 -7.18 -6.03
CA ALA A 410 19.61 -7.99 -4.86
C ALA A 410 18.22 -7.63 -4.33
N MET A 411 17.84 -6.35 -4.37
CA MET A 411 16.48 -5.91 -4.04
C MET A 411 15.46 -6.54 -4.99
N TRP A 412 15.70 -6.50 -6.31
CA TRP A 412 14.83 -7.15 -7.29
C TRP A 412 14.73 -8.66 -7.10
N MET A 413 15.86 -9.34 -6.84
CA MET A 413 15.87 -10.77 -6.54
C MET A 413 15.03 -11.11 -5.30
N SER A 414 15.10 -10.29 -4.24
CA SER A 414 14.26 -10.44 -3.05
C SER A 414 12.76 -10.33 -3.38
N LEU A 415 12.37 -9.35 -4.21
CA LEU A 415 10.97 -9.16 -4.62
C LEU A 415 10.44 -10.27 -5.53
N ILE A 416 11.29 -10.78 -6.44
CA ILE A 416 10.92 -11.84 -7.38
C ILE A 416 10.77 -13.18 -6.65
N ILE A 417 11.66 -13.50 -5.70
CA ILE A 417 11.68 -14.81 -5.04
C ILE A 417 10.84 -14.84 -3.76
N GLY A 418 10.82 -13.77 -2.97
CA GLY A 418 10.17 -13.76 -1.65
C GLY A 418 8.65 -13.95 -1.73
N GLN A 419 7.98 -13.27 -2.67
CA GLN A 419 6.52 -13.32 -2.80
C GLN A 419 6.00 -14.70 -3.27
N PRO A 420 6.55 -15.33 -4.33
CA PRO A 420 6.15 -16.67 -4.73
C PRO A 420 6.38 -17.72 -3.65
N ILE A 421 7.44 -17.59 -2.83
CA ILE A 421 7.66 -18.50 -1.70
C ILE A 421 6.50 -18.38 -0.70
N ALA A 422 6.12 -17.15 -0.33
CA ALA A 422 4.98 -16.93 0.57
C ALA A 422 3.67 -17.50 0.00
N VAL A 423 3.35 -17.18 -1.26
CA VAL A 423 2.14 -17.70 -1.94
C VAL A 423 2.18 -19.22 -2.04
N LEU A 424 3.31 -19.81 -2.39
CA LEU A 424 3.49 -21.26 -2.47
C LEU A 424 3.18 -21.93 -1.14
N MET A 425 3.72 -21.41 -0.03
CA MET A 425 3.51 -21.99 1.30
C MET A 425 2.03 -21.94 1.73
N TYR A 426 1.33 -20.82 1.50
CA TYR A 426 -0.11 -20.74 1.81
C TYR A 426 -0.96 -21.61 0.88
N VAL A 427 -0.66 -21.67 -0.42
CA VAL A 427 -1.44 -22.46 -1.38
C VAL A 427 -1.23 -23.96 -1.16
N HIS A 428 0.01 -24.39 -0.91
CA HIS A 428 0.34 -25.76 -0.55
C HIS A 428 -0.45 -26.20 0.68
N ASP A 429 -0.35 -25.44 1.77
CA ASP A 429 -1.01 -25.80 3.03
C ASP A 429 -2.55 -25.74 2.90
N TYR A 430 -3.10 -24.82 2.10
CA TYR A 430 -4.53 -24.74 1.83
C TYR A 430 -5.00 -26.02 1.13
N TYR A 431 -4.26 -26.48 0.11
CA TYR A 431 -4.58 -27.69 -0.62
C TYR A 431 -4.47 -28.93 0.26
N VAL A 432 -3.39 -29.09 1.03
CA VAL A 432 -3.24 -30.21 1.98
C VAL A 432 -4.44 -30.27 2.94
N LEU A 433 -4.84 -29.16 3.54
CA LEU A 433 -5.95 -29.11 4.49
C LEU A 433 -7.30 -29.49 3.85
N HIS A 434 -7.58 -29.05 2.63
CA HIS A 434 -8.86 -29.31 1.96
C HIS A 434 -8.90 -30.67 1.24
N SER A 435 -7.76 -31.19 0.77
CA SER A 435 -7.65 -32.54 0.20
C SER A 435 -7.73 -33.63 1.28
N SER A 436 -7.17 -33.40 2.48
CA SER A 436 -7.29 -34.34 3.61
C SER A 436 -8.73 -34.44 4.15
N GLN A 437 -9.51 -33.35 4.10
CA GLN A 437 -10.94 -33.39 4.48
C GLN A 437 -11.78 -34.21 3.49
N ALA A 438 -11.47 -34.15 2.18
CA ALA A 438 -12.15 -34.98 1.18
C ALA A 438 -11.88 -36.48 1.39
N GLN A 439 -10.66 -36.87 1.75
CA GLN A 439 -10.30 -38.28 2.03
C GLN A 439 -10.82 -38.79 3.39
N GLY A 440 -11.01 -37.89 4.36
CA GLY A 440 -11.62 -38.24 5.66
C GLY A 440 -13.14 -38.46 5.58
N GLY A 441 -13.82 -37.82 4.62
CA GLY A 441 -15.24 -38.00 4.37
C GLY A 441 -15.61 -39.36 3.77
N GLU A 442 -14.75 -39.93 2.92
CA GLU A 442 -14.97 -41.27 2.34
C GLU A 442 -14.78 -42.40 3.36
N ARG A 443 -13.89 -42.25 4.36
CA ARG A 443 -13.74 -43.25 5.45
C ARG A 443 -14.81 -43.16 6.53
N GLY A 444 -15.63 -42.13 6.55
CA GLY A 444 -16.75 -41.96 7.49
C GLY A 444 -18.06 -42.59 7.03
N VAL A 445 -18.09 -43.21 5.84
CA VAL A 445 -19.27 -43.87 5.25
C VAL A 445 -19.11 -45.40 5.20
N GLU A 446 -17.96 -45.95 5.66
CA GLU A 446 -17.68 -47.39 5.75
C GLU A 446 -17.53 -47.93 7.19
N LEU A 447 -18.19 -47.29 8.16
CA LEU A 447 -18.48 -47.85 9.50
C LEU A 447 -19.92 -47.51 9.85
#